data_AF-A0AA42GS16-F1
#
_entry.id   AF-A0AA42GS16-F1
#
_cell.length_a   1.000
_cell.length_b   1.000
_cell.length_c   1.000
_cell.angle_alpha   90.00
_cell.angle_beta   90.00
_cell.angle_gamma   90.00
#
_symmetry.space_group_name_H-M   'P 1'
#
loop_
_entity.id
_entity.type
_entity.pdbx_description
1 polymer ?
#
loop_
_entity_poly.entity_id
_entity_poly.type
_entity_poly.pdbx_seq_one_letter_code
_entity_poly.pdbx_strand_id
1 'polypeptide(L)'
;MCGGVEAREADKVWNIYFPNPKAAIPVLFEDSSQLEWIHWGRRQDEPGTGPEGGWARFHTVQAGGWRKYRPRRGFGMVQRFMEKEGKPGEKNRPSHWFDVQEGCALECLVIGEGDERRVYVVTTDPPAEYAWIHARWPLVTPLDVEFRRQGPLEDDLIGDSVRPADRAR
;
A
#
# COMPACT_ATOMS: atom_id res chain seq x y z
N MET A 1 -2.51 4.87 -15.79
CA MET A 1 -1.54 4.41 -14.77
C MET A 1 -2.15 4.75 -13.44
N CYS A 2 -2.14 3.82 -12.48
CA CYS A 2 -2.83 3.96 -11.19
C CYS A 2 -2.49 5.29 -10.51
N GLY A 3 -3.40 6.25 -10.62
CA GLY A 3 -3.18 7.65 -10.28
C GLY A 3 -3.72 8.02 -8.91
N GLY A 4 -4.44 7.10 -8.26
CA GLY A 4 -4.99 7.30 -6.94
C GLY A 4 -5.35 5.99 -6.25
N VAL A 5 -5.50 6.05 -4.94
CA VAL A 5 -5.97 4.97 -4.08
C VAL A 5 -6.91 5.54 -3.03
N GLU A 6 -7.83 4.70 -2.56
CA GLU A 6 -8.68 4.99 -1.40
C GLU A 6 -8.24 4.09 -0.26
N ALA A 7 -7.89 4.69 0.88
CA ALA A 7 -7.44 3.97 2.07
C ALA A 7 -8.26 4.37 3.30
N ARG A 8 -8.25 3.50 4.32
CA ARG A 8 -8.96 3.71 5.59
C ARG A 8 -8.00 3.61 6.75
N GLU A 9 -8.18 4.51 7.71
CA GLU A 9 -7.52 4.50 9.01
C GLU A 9 -8.55 4.85 10.07
N ALA A 10 -8.86 3.89 10.94
CA ALA A 10 -10.02 3.95 11.83
C ALA A 10 -11.29 4.36 11.05
N ASP A 11 -11.96 5.42 11.48
CA ASP A 11 -13.20 5.91 10.86
C ASP A 11 -12.95 6.86 9.67
N LYS A 12 -11.69 7.13 9.31
CA LYS A 12 -11.33 8.09 8.28
C LYS A 12 -11.06 7.40 6.94
N VAL A 13 -11.70 7.92 5.89
CA VAL A 13 -11.43 7.55 4.50
C VAL A 13 -10.52 8.60 3.85
N TRP A 14 -9.48 8.13 3.17
CA TRP A 14 -8.47 8.95 2.50
C TRP A 14 -8.47 8.67 1.00
N ASN A 15 -8.82 9.68 0.20
CA ASN A 15 -8.61 9.66 -1.24
C ASN A 15 -7.24 10.26 -1.55
N ILE A 16 -6.30 9.40 -1.92
CA ILE A 16 -4.90 9.74 -2.13
C ILE A 16 -4.62 9.74 -3.63
N TYR A 17 -4.00 10.80 -4.14
CA TYR A 17 -3.71 10.96 -5.56
C TYR A 17 -2.21 11.15 -5.76
N PHE A 18 -1.59 10.37 -6.65
CA PHE A 18 -0.16 10.44 -6.92
C PHE A 18 0.35 11.86 -7.22
N PRO A 19 -0.35 12.73 -7.97
CA PRO A 19 0.14 14.10 -8.20
C PRO A 19 0.33 14.94 -6.93
N ASN A 20 -0.31 14.58 -5.81
CA ASN A 20 -0.07 15.23 -4.53
C ASN A 20 1.34 14.87 -4.02
N PRO A 21 2.23 15.85 -3.75
CA PRO A 21 3.58 15.58 -3.25
C PRO A 21 3.60 14.96 -1.85
N LYS A 22 2.50 15.05 -1.10
CA LYS A 22 2.33 14.42 0.22
C LYS A 22 1.56 13.09 0.15
N ALA A 23 1.33 12.55 -1.05
CA ALA A 23 0.63 11.28 -1.20
C ALA A 23 1.41 10.18 -0.48
N ALA A 24 0.75 9.49 0.44
CA ALA A 24 1.30 8.34 1.16
C ALA A 24 0.34 7.17 1.06
N ILE A 25 0.87 5.96 0.97
CA ILE A 25 0.11 4.71 0.99
C ILE A 25 0.37 4.03 2.32
N PRO A 26 -0.67 3.50 3.00
CA PRO A 26 -0.47 2.64 4.16
C PRO A 26 0.02 1.27 3.68
N VAL A 27 1.20 0.87 4.15
CA VAL A 27 1.89 -0.35 3.75
C VAL A 27 2.04 -1.26 4.96
N LEU A 28 1.63 -2.51 4.79
CA LEU A 28 1.96 -3.61 5.70
C LEU A 28 3.12 -4.39 5.11
N PHE A 29 4.21 -4.59 5.85
CA PHE A 29 5.32 -5.41 5.36
C PHE A 29 5.06 -6.90 5.58
N GLU A 30 5.65 -7.75 4.74
CA GLU A 30 5.54 -9.21 4.88
C GLU A 30 6.18 -9.75 6.17
N ASP A 31 7.08 -8.99 6.77
CA ASP A 31 7.76 -9.34 8.02
C ASP A 31 7.21 -8.58 9.24
N SER A 32 6.09 -7.86 9.10
CA SER A 32 5.57 -6.96 10.13
C SER A 32 4.06 -7.01 10.24
N SER A 33 3.54 -6.89 11.47
CA SER A 33 2.12 -6.63 11.72
C SER A 33 1.78 -5.14 11.78
N GLN A 34 2.79 -4.27 11.71
CA GLN A 34 2.60 -2.82 11.80
C GLN A 34 2.34 -2.19 10.44
N LEU A 35 1.27 -1.42 10.37
CA LEU A 35 0.94 -0.57 9.24
C LEU A 35 1.76 0.73 9.27
N GLU A 36 2.43 1.05 8.16
CA GLU A 36 3.24 2.27 8.02
C GLU A 36 2.77 3.12 6.84
N TRP A 37 2.62 4.43 7.05
CA TRP A 37 2.32 5.37 5.98
C TRP A 37 3.60 5.82 5.28
N ILE A 38 3.76 5.46 4.01
CA ILE A 38 4.99 5.70 3.25
C ILE A 38 4.68 6.57 2.03
N HIS A 39 5.50 7.59 1.79
CA HIS A 39 5.36 8.47 0.63
C HIS A 39 5.39 7.69 -0.69
N TRP A 40 4.40 7.95 -1.53
CA TRP A 40 4.18 7.23 -2.78
C TRP A 40 5.09 7.74 -3.89
N GLY A 41 6.15 6.99 -4.18
CA GLY A 41 7.06 7.23 -5.30
C GLY A 41 7.91 8.49 -5.19
N ARG A 42 8.92 8.62 -6.06
CA ARG A 42 9.72 9.85 -6.17
C ARG A 42 9.18 10.74 -7.28
N ARG A 43 8.95 12.02 -7.01
CA ARG A 43 8.66 13.00 -8.08
C ARG A 43 9.94 13.42 -8.79
N GLN A 44 9.83 13.91 -10.02
CA GLN A 44 10.99 14.29 -10.84
C GLN A 44 11.88 15.33 -10.12
N ASP A 45 11.26 16.33 -9.51
CA ASP A 45 11.96 17.42 -8.80
C ASP A 45 12.35 17.07 -7.36
N GLU A 46 11.98 15.88 -6.86
CA GLU A 46 12.38 15.44 -5.52
C GLU A 46 13.79 14.84 -5.55
N PRO A 47 14.68 15.22 -4.62
CA PRO A 47 15.99 14.60 -4.50
C PRO A 47 15.88 13.11 -4.16
N GLY A 48 16.89 12.34 -4.54
CA GLY A 48 17.00 10.92 -4.21
C GLY A 48 17.51 10.08 -5.37
N THR A 49 17.86 8.82 -5.07
CA THR A 49 18.45 7.87 -6.04
C THR A 49 17.45 6.86 -6.58
N GLY A 50 16.23 6.84 -6.03
CA GLY A 50 15.14 5.96 -6.46
C GLY A 50 14.59 6.31 -7.86
N PRO A 51 13.92 5.35 -8.53
CA PRO A 51 13.25 5.61 -9.80
C PRO A 51 12.21 6.72 -9.71
N GLU A 52 12.04 7.48 -10.78
CA GLU A 52 10.96 8.47 -10.88
C GLU A 52 9.60 7.79 -11.07
N GLY A 53 8.57 8.38 -10.48
CA GLY A 53 7.22 7.86 -10.47
C GLY A 53 6.91 7.05 -9.21
N GLY A 54 5.72 6.46 -9.17
CA GLY A 54 5.22 5.67 -8.03
C GLY A 54 4.95 4.22 -8.35
N TRP A 55 5.60 3.65 -9.37
CA TRP A 55 5.26 2.31 -9.81
C TRP A 55 6.47 1.49 -10.27
N ALA A 56 6.39 0.19 -10.04
CA ALA A 56 7.34 -0.81 -10.52
C ALA A 56 6.66 -1.75 -11.51
N ARG A 57 7.26 -2.03 -12.66
CA ARG A 57 6.74 -3.05 -13.59
C ARG A 57 7.08 -4.45 -13.07
N PHE A 58 6.09 -5.33 -12.93
CA PHE A 58 6.24 -6.69 -12.40
C PHE A 58 7.36 -7.48 -13.10
N HIS A 59 7.37 -7.51 -14.44
CA HIS A 59 8.44 -8.18 -15.20
C HIS A 59 9.83 -7.61 -14.92
N THR A 60 9.97 -6.29 -14.70
CA THR A 60 11.24 -5.66 -14.33
C THR A 60 11.66 -6.03 -12.90
N VAL A 61 10.70 -6.18 -11.98
CA VAL A 61 10.95 -6.65 -10.62
C VAL A 61 11.42 -8.10 -10.64
N GLN A 62 10.70 -8.99 -11.32
CA GLN A 62 11.06 -10.41 -11.46
C GLN A 62 12.43 -10.62 -12.12
N ALA A 63 12.76 -9.83 -13.14
CA ALA A 63 14.07 -9.86 -13.79
C ALA A 63 15.20 -9.30 -12.91
N GLY A 64 14.91 -8.85 -11.68
CA GLY A 64 15.90 -8.34 -10.74
C GLY A 64 16.33 -6.89 -10.97
N GLY A 65 15.65 -6.15 -11.86
CA GLY A 65 15.99 -4.75 -12.18
C GLY A 65 15.91 -3.79 -10.99
N TRP A 66 15.20 -4.21 -9.93
CA TRP A 66 15.08 -3.45 -8.68
C TRP A 66 16.10 -3.84 -7.60
N ARG A 67 16.87 -4.93 -7.76
CA ARG A 67 17.77 -5.48 -6.71
C ARG A 67 18.77 -4.45 -6.17
N LYS A 68 19.27 -3.56 -7.05
CA LYS A 68 20.22 -2.49 -6.66
C LYS A 68 19.66 -1.52 -5.61
N TYR A 69 18.34 -1.40 -5.50
CA TYR A 69 17.67 -0.56 -4.50
C TYR A 69 17.34 -1.30 -3.21
N ARG A 70 17.69 -2.59 -3.10
CA ARG A 70 17.39 -3.46 -1.96
C ARG A 70 15.90 -3.36 -1.53
N PRO A 71 14.96 -3.60 -2.45
CA PRO A 71 13.55 -3.37 -2.17
C PRO A 71 13.03 -4.33 -1.10
N ARG A 72 12.26 -3.78 -0.18
CA ARG A 72 11.43 -4.54 0.76
C ARG A 72 10.04 -4.72 0.15
N ARG A 73 9.53 -5.95 0.18
CA ARG A 73 8.16 -6.26 -0.25
C ARG A 73 7.18 -5.74 0.79
N GLY A 74 6.08 -5.16 0.33
CA GLY A 74 4.98 -4.75 1.20
C GLY A 74 3.64 -4.76 0.47
N PHE A 75 2.58 -4.60 1.25
CA PHE A 75 1.20 -4.67 0.81
C PHE A 75 0.53 -3.31 1.05
N GLY A 76 0.14 -2.62 -0.02
CA GLY A 76 -0.65 -1.40 0.05
C GLY A 76 -2.07 -1.70 0.50
N MET A 77 -2.39 -1.36 1.74
CA MET A 77 -3.65 -1.65 2.41
C MET A 77 -4.72 -0.62 2.02
N VAL A 78 -5.31 -0.81 0.85
CA VAL A 78 -6.25 0.13 0.24
C VAL A 78 -7.55 -0.58 -0.15
N GLN A 79 -8.66 0.15 -0.14
CA GLN A 79 -9.97 -0.39 -0.50
C GLN A 79 -10.23 -0.28 -2.00
N ARG A 80 -9.66 0.75 -2.65
CA ARG A 80 -9.87 1.01 -4.07
C ARG A 80 -8.59 1.57 -4.70
N PHE A 81 -8.45 1.37 -6.00
CA PHE A 81 -7.44 2.05 -6.82
C PHE A 81 -8.09 2.73 -8.02
N MET A 82 -7.42 3.77 -8.54
CA MET A 82 -7.92 4.57 -9.66
C MET A 82 -7.00 4.46 -10.85
N GLU A 83 -7.51 4.00 -11.98
CA GLU A 83 -6.84 4.11 -13.27
C GLU A 83 -7.33 5.35 -14.03
N LYS A 84 -6.38 6.08 -14.59
CA LYS A 84 -6.67 7.22 -15.47
C LYS A 84 -6.60 6.76 -16.91
N GLU A 85 -7.72 6.85 -17.60
CA GLU A 85 -7.86 6.51 -19.02
C GLU A 85 -6.95 7.41 -19.86
N GLY A 86 -6.48 6.95 -21.02
CA GLY A 86 -5.82 7.83 -22.00
C GLY A 86 -4.32 8.02 -21.78
N LYS A 87 -3.68 8.72 -22.71
CA LYS A 87 -2.21 8.76 -22.83
C LYS A 87 -1.57 9.86 -21.95
N PRO A 88 -0.29 9.72 -21.61
CA PRO A 88 0.48 10.83 -21.00
C PRO A 88 0.37 12.10 -21.85
N GLY A 89 0.11 13.25 -21.22
CA GLY A 89 -0.03 14.55 -21.88
C GLY A 89 -1.47 14.99 -22.19
N GLU A 90 -2.44 14.08 -22.17
CA GLU A 90 -3.85 14.44 -22.37
C GLU A 90 -4.46 15.09 -21.12
N LYS A 91 -5.26 16.14 -21.33
CA LYS A 91 -5.99 16.89 -20.29
C LYS A 91 -7.38 16.28 -20.07
N ASN A 92 -7.95 16.49 -18.87
CA ASN A 92 -9.31 16.08 -18.50
C ASN A 92 -9.63 14.59 -18.71
N ARG A 93 -8.63 13.73 -18.58
CA ARG A 93 -8.83 12.29 -18.77
C ARG A 93 -9.74 11.68 -17.68
N PRO A 94 -10.70 10.83 -18.05
CA PRO A 94 -11.57 10.13 -17.10
C PRO A 94 -10.79 9.32 -16.06
N SER A 95 -11.35 9.23 -14.85
CA SER A 95 -10.86 8.42 -13.75
C SER A 95 -11.82 7.27 -13.48
N HIS A 96 -11.28 6.06 -13.46
CA HIS A 96 -12.04 4.82 -13.22
C HIS A 96 -11.55 4.21 -11.90
N TRP A 97 -12.47 4.00 -10.96
CA TRP A 97 -12.17 3.45 -9.65
C TRP A 97 -12.60 1.99 -9.57
N PHE A 98 -11.68 1.15 -9.08
CA PHE A 98 -11.86 -0.29 -8.96
C PHE A 98 -11.67 -0.70 -7.51
N ASP A 99 -12.52 -1.62 -7.05
CA ASP A 99 -12.44 -2.15 -5.70
C ASP A 99 -11.30 -3.17 -5.60
N VAL A 100 -10.57 -3.12 -4.49
CA VAL A 100 -9.67 -4.19 -4.08
C VAL A 100 -10.51 -5.18 -3.29
N GLN A 101 -10.52 -6.44 -3.75
CA GLN A 101 -11.31 -7.49 -3.12
C GLN A 101 -10.91 -7.67 -1.65
N GLU A 102 -11.88 -8.01 -0.80
CA GLU A 102 -11.60 -8.30 0.60
C GLU A 102 -10.58 -9.44 0.72
N GLY A 103 -9.59 -9.25 1.61
CA GLY A 103 -8.49 -10.20 1.75
C GLY A 103 -7.37 -10.03 0.73
N CYS A 104 -7.47 -9.05 -0.17
CA CYS A 104 -6.39 -8.67 -1.08
C CYS A 104 -5.80 -7.29 -0.72
N ALA A 105 -4.64 -7.00 -1.30
CA ALA A 105 -3.96 -5.72 -1.23
C ALA A 105 -3.27 -5.41 -2.55
N LEU A 106 -2.76 -4.18 -2.70
CA LEU A 106 -1.84 -3.87 -3.79
C LEU A 106 -0.43 -4.37 -3.43
N GLU A 107 0.20 -5.10 -4.34
CA GLU A 107 1.62 -5.44 -4.20
C GLU A 107 2.47 -4.16 -4.34
N CYS A 108 3.39 -3.94 -3.39
CA CYS A 108 4.24 -2.77 -3.31
C CYS A 108 5.71 -3.13 -3.08
N LEU A 109 6.61 -2.26 -3.55
CA LEU A 109 8.01 -2.25 -3.16
C LEU A 109 8.32 -0.98 -2.38
N VAL A 110 9.03 -1.11 -1.27
CA VAL A 110 9.57 0.02 -0.50
C VAL A 110 11.09 0.01 -0.64
N ILE A 111 11.67 1.16 -0.97
CA ILE A 111 13.12 1.38 -1.03
C ILE A 111 13.49 2.61 -0.20
N GLY A 112 14.79 2.77 0.07
CA GLY A 112 15.32 3.88 0.85
C GLY A 112 15.20 3.65 2.35
N GLU A 113 15.63 4.64 3.14
CA GLU A 113 15.68 4.58 4.60
C GLU A 113 15.13 5.88 5.20
N GLY A 114 14.60 5.81 6.42
CA GLY A 114 14.03 6.97 7.12
C GLY A 114 13.02 7.75 6.28
N ASP A 115 13.24 9.06 6.14
CA ASP A 115 12.38 9.99 5.40
C ASP A 115 12.55 9.91 3.87
N GLU A 116 13.59 9.23 3.39
CA GLU A 116 13.80 8.96 1.97
C GLU A 116 13.03 7.73 1.49
N ARG A 117 12.38 7.00 2.40
CA ARG A 117 11.57 5.84 2.03
C ARG A 117 10.50 6.23 1.03
N ARG A 118 10.38 5.43 -0.03
CA ARG A 118 9.35 5.57 -1.05
C ARG A 118 8.73 4.22 -1.36
N VAL A 119 7.40 4.20 -1.44
CA VAL A 119 6.62 3.04 -1.88
C VAL A 119 6.30 3.15 -3.37
N TYR A 120 6.41 2.04 -4.07
CA TYR A 120 6.11 1.89 -5.50
C TYR A 120 5.09 0.78 -5.68
N VAL A 121 3.94 1.09 -6.27
CA VAL A 121 2.90 0.11 -6.59
C VAL A 121 3.42 -0.78 -7.73
N VAL A 122 3.41 -2.10 -7.52
CA VAL A 122 3.76 -3.05 -8.57
C VAL A 122 2.63 -3.09 -9.59
N THR A 123 3.00 -3.09 -10.87
CA THR A 123 2.07 -3.03 -11.99
C THR A 123 2.33 -4.15 -12.98
N THR A 124 1.26 -4.74 -13.49
CA THR A 124 1.23 -5.81 -14.49
C THR A 124 0.46 -5.34 -15.73
N ASP A 125 0.17 -6.26 -16.65
CA ASP A 125 -0.72 -6.02 -17.78
C ASP A 125 -2.19 -5.98 -17.33
N PRO A 126 -3.02 -5.12 -17.92
CA PRO A 126 -4.42 -5.03 -17.56
C PRO A 126 -5.20 -6.30 -17.91
N PRO A 127 -6.23 -6.67 -17.11
CA PRO A 127 -7.24 -7.61 -17.55
C PRO A 127 -7.84 -7.17 -18.88
N ALA A 128 -8.22 -8.13 -19.73
CA ALA A 128 -8.67 -7.86 -21.10
C ALA A 128 -9.81 -6.84 -21.17
N GLU A 129 -10.76 -6.92 -20.24
CA GLU A 129 -11.91 -6.01 -20.13
C GLU A 129 -11.54 -4.56 -19.75
N TYR A 130 -10.34 -4.33 -19.22
CA TYR A 130 -9.85 -2.99 -18.81
C TYR A 130 -8.64 -2.51 -19.61
N ALA A 131 -8.18 -3.29 -20.60
CA ALA A 131 -7.01 -2.95 -21.41
C ALA A 131 -7.18 -1.65 -22.21
N TRP A 132 -8.41 -1.22 -22.45
CA TRP A 132 -8.74 0.05 -23.11
C TRP A 132 -8.45 1.28 -22.24
N ILE A 133 -8.38 1.15 -20.92
CA ILE A 133 -8.14 2.27 -20.00
C ILE A 133 -6.66 2.66 -20.05
N HIS A 134 -5.77 1.70 -19.80
CA HIS A 134 -4.34 1.97 -19.74
C HIS A 134 -3.49 0.69 -19.89
N ALA A 135 -2.28 0.83 -20.44
CA ALA A 135 -1.34 -0.28 -20.66
C ALA A 135 -0.67 -0.85 -19.40
N ARG A 136 -1.14 -0.47 -18.20
CA ARG A 136 -0.66 -0.98 -16.91
C ARG A 136 -1.81 -1.10 -15.95
N TRP A 137 -1.70 -2.06 -15.05
CA TRP A 137 -2.69 -2.33 -14.01
C TRP A 137 -1.99 -2.63 -12.68
N PRO A 138 -2.49 -2.15 -11.53
CA PRO A 138 -1.94 -2.54 -10.23
C PRO A 138 -2.02 -4.04 -10.03
N LEU A 139 -0.94 -4.62 -9.51
CA LEU A 139 -0.95 -6.02 -9.12
C LEU A 139 -1.69 -6.15 -7.80
N VAL A 140 -2.90 -6.72 -7.85
CA VAL A 140 -3.68 -7.10 -6.67
C VAL A 140 -3.26 -8.51 -6.26
N THR A 141 -2.89 -8.68 -4.99
CA THR A 141 -2.44 -9.96 -4.43
C THR A 141 -3.29 -10.34 -3.22
N PRO A 142 -3.59 -11.63 -3.01
CA PRO A 142 -4.13 -12.11 -1.75
C PRO A 142 -3.15 -11.80 -0.60
N LEU A 143 -3.71 -11.46 0.55
CA LEU A 143 -3.02 -11.46 1.84
C LEU A 143 -3.17 -12.87 2.42
N ASP A 144 -2.07 -13.57 2.65
CA ASP A 144 -2.14 -14.88 3.31
C ASP A 144 -2.75 -14.72 4.71
N VAL A 145 -3.75 -15.55 5.02
CA VAL A 145 -4.64 -15.38 6.18
C VAL A 145 -3.91 -15.51 7.53
N GLU A 146 -2.73 -16.13 7.55
CA GLU A 146 -1.87 -16.21 8.73
C GLU A 146 -1.35 -14.83 9.18
N PHE A 147 -1.30 -13.82 8.30
CA PHE A 147 -0.99 -12.43 8.68
C PHE A 147 -2.02 -11.81 9.64
N ARG A 148 -3.27 -12.28 9.62
CA ARG A 148 -4.34 -11.75 10.47
C ARG A 148 -4.36 -12.35 11.89
N ARG A 149 -3.60 -13.43 12.14
CA ARG A 149 -3.59 -14.12 13.44
C ARG A 149 -2.60 -13.55 14.46
N GLN A 150 -1.76 -12.60 14.07
CA GLN A 150 -0.84 -11.90 14.98
C GLN A 150 -1.35 -10.50 15.33
N GLY A 151 -2.60 -10.43 15.81
CA GLY A 151 -3.02 -9.39 16.77
C GLY A 151 -2.73 -9.88 18.19
N PRO A 152 -2.73 -9.01 19.22
CA PRO A 152 -2.43 -9.45 20.58
C PRO A 152 -3.38 -10.57 20.99
N LEU A 153 -2.83 -11.66 21.51
CA LEU A 153 -3.58 -12.68 22.23
C LEU A 153 -4.24 -11.98 23.44
N GLU A 154 -5.49 -11.56 23.31
CA GLU A 154 -6.35 -11.30 24.46
C GLU A 154 -6.80 -12.66 25.01
N ASP A 155 -5.91 -13.34 25.71
CA ASP A 155 -6.25 -14.46 26.61
C ASP A 155 -5.14 -14.55 27.64
N ASP A 156 -5.23 -13.70 28.68
CA ASP A 156 -4.81 -13.98 30.06
C ASP A 156 -4.88 -12.70 30.90
N LEU A 157 -6.09 -12.27 31.29
CA LEU A 157 -6.31 -11.46 32.51
C LEU A 157 -7.76 -11.61 33.00
N ILE A 158 -8.14 -12.83 33.43
CA ILE A 158 -9.09 -12.96 34.55
C ILE A 158 -8.25 -13.16 35.81
N GLY A 159 -7.64 -12.06 36.26
CA GLY A 159 -7.17 -11.94 37.63
C GLY A 159 -8.36 -11.68 38.53
N ASP A 160 -8.73 -12.65 39.35
CA ASP A 160 -9.63 -12.47 40.48
C ASP A 160 -9.04 -11.42 41.42
N SER A 161 -9.55 -10.19 41.29
CA SER A 161 -9.31 -9.10 42.22
C SER A 161 -10.22 -9.29 43.43
N VAL A 162 -9.70 -9.99 44.44
CA VAL A 162 -10.26 -9.98 45.80
C VAL A 162 -10.04 -8.59 46.39
N ARG A 163 -11.15 -7.90 46.69
CA ARG A 163 -11.15 -6.57 47.33
C ARG A 163 -10.64 -6.67 48.77
N PRO A 164 -9.80 -5.74 49.25
CA PRO A 164 -9.46 -5.64 50.66
C PRO A 164 -10.42 -4.68 51.37
N ALA A 165 -11.39 -5.21 52.12
CA ALA A 165 -12.06 -4.51 53.22
C ALA A 165 -12.83 -5.51 54.07
N ASP A 166 -12.20 -6.02 55.14
CA ASP A 166 -12.75 -5.80 56.47
C ASP A 166 -11.68 -6.00 57.55
N ARG A 167 -11.53 -4.95 58.35
CA ARG A 167 -10.63 -4.85 59.50
C ARG A 167 -11.24 -5.61 60.67
N ALA A 168 -10.36 -6.28 61.41
CA ALA A 168 -10.38 -6.43 62.87
C ALA A 168 -11.68 -6.06 63.62
N ARG A 169 -12.37 -7.08 64.14
CA ARG A 169 -12.67 -7.27 65.58
C ARG A 169 -13.26 -8.66 65.79
#